data_AF-A0A087SUP7-F1
#
_entry.id   AF-A0A087SUP7-F1
#
_cell.length_a   1.000
_cell.length_b   1.000
_cell.length_c   1.000
_cell.angle_alpha   90.00
_cell.angle_beta   90.00
_cell.angle_gamma   90.00
#
_symmetry.space_group_name_H-M   'P 1'
#
loop_
_entity.id
_entity.type
_entity.pdbx_description
1 polymer ?
#
loop_
_entity_poly.entity_id
_entity_poly.type
_entity_poly.pdbx_seq_one_letter_code
_entity_poly.pdbx_strand_id
1 'polypeptide(L)' 'MGWKSKMTFLPMFMEGLTPEMVRRAEEELGETPEVRIQALKDLRRLINEEADFRPLMDDAFLVRFLRAKKYNVQKAFN' A
#
# COMPACT_ATOMS: atom_id res chain seq x y z
N MET A 1 -33.54 18.97 0.80
CA MET A 1 -32.63 18.99 1.96
C MET A 1 -32.23 17.56 2.28
N GLY A 2 -30.96 17.17 2.15
CA GLY A 2 -30.60 15.78 2.45
C GLY A 2 -29.19 15.38 2.07
N TRP A 3 -28.18 16.00 2.69
CA TRP A 3 -26.87 15.36 2.77
C TRP A 3 -26.34 15.50 4.19
N LYS A 4 -26.92 14.71 5.11
CA LYS A 4 -26.25 14.44 6.37
C LYS A 4 -25.22 13.36 6.09
N SER A 5 -24.01 13.77 5.71
CA SER A 5 -22.84 12.91 5.85
C SER A 5 -22.73 12.57 7.33
N LYS A 6 -23.04 11.32 7.69
CA LYS A 6 -22.69 10.80 9.01
C LYS A 6 -21.18 10.72 9.03
N MET A 7 -20.52 11.71 9.65
CA MET A 7 -19.13 11.55 10.06
C MET A 7 -19.09 10.52 11.19
N THR A 8 -19.11 9.24 10.81
CA THR A 8 -18.77 8.14 11.69
C THR A 8 -17.25 8.11 11.79
N PHE A 9 -16.73 8.36 12.99
CA PHE A 9 -15.32 8.17 13.28
C PHE A 9 -14.91 6.72 12.97
N LEU A 10 -13.73 6.54 12.37
CA LEU A 10 -13.16 5.21 12.22
C LEU A 10 -12.89 4.61 13.61
N PRO A 11 -13.05 3.29 13.79
CA PRO A 11 -12.74 2.66 15.06
C PRO A 11 -11.24 2.81 15.38
N MET A 12 -10.91 2.85 16.67
CA MET A 12 -9.52 2.97 17.16
C MET A 12 -8.61 1.87 16.59
N PHE A 13 -9.17 0.67 16.40
CA PHE A 13 -8.51 -0.47 15.77
C PHE A 13 -9.33 -0.91 14.56
N MET A 14 -8.64 -1.15 13.45
CA MET A 14 -9.24 -1.74 12.25
C MET A 14 -8.59 -3.09 11.99
N GLU A 15 -9.42 -4.12 11.77
CA GLU A 15 -8.95 -5.46 11.40
C GLU A 15 -8.44 -5.54 9.95
N GLY A 16 -8.72 -4.52 9.14
CA GLY A 16 -8.30 -4.47 7.74
C GLY A 16 -8.86 -3.26 7.00
N LEU A 17 -8.71 -3.28 5.68
CA LEU A 17 -9.31 -2.29 4.80
C LEU A 17 -10.79 -2.60 4.57
N THR A 18 -11.64 -1.57 4.57
CA THR A 18 -13.03 -1.72 4.12
C THR A 18 -13.06 -1.94 2.60
N PRO A 19 -14.14 -2.53 2.04
CA PRO A 19 -14.27 -2.70 0.60
C PRO A 19 -14.12 -1.38 -0.18
N GLU A 20 -14.62 -0.27 0.36
CA GLU A 20 -14.49 1.05 -0.26
C GLU A 20 -13.04 1.53 -0.28
N MET A 21 -12.27 1.27 0.78
CA MET A 21 -10.83 1.59 0.80
C MET A 21 -10.04 0.74 -0.20
N VAL A 22 -10.41 -0.53 -0.38
CA VAL A 22 -9.80 -1.41 -1.39
C VAL A 22 -10.09 -0.89 -2.80
N ARG A 23 -11.36 -0.59 -3.10
CA ARG A 23 -11.77 -0.02 -4.39
C ARG A 23 -11.02 1.28 -4.70
N ARG A 24 -10.92 2.19 -3.72
CA ARG A 24 -10.17 3.44 -3.88
C ARG A 24 -8.67 3.20 -4.09
N ALA A 25 -8.07 2.23 -3.42
CA ALA A 25 -6.66 1.90 -3.64
C ALA A 25 -6.42 1.37 -5.06
N GLU A 26 -7.33 0.55 -5.58
CA GLU A 26 -7.29 0.08 -6.96
C GLU A 26 -7.39 1.26 -7.96
N GLU A 27 -8.40 2.13 -7.79
CA GLU A 27 -8.65 3.26 -8.69
C GLU A 27 -7.58 4.36 -8.63
N GLU A 28 -7.15 4.76 -7.43
CA GLU A 28 -6.27 5.91 -7.23
C GLU A 28 -4.77 5.56 -7.28
N LEU A 29 -4.42 4.33 -6.91
CA LEU A 29 -3.02 3.86 -6.78
C LEU A 29 -2.66 2.75 -7.77
N GLY A 30 -3.63 2.14 -8.47
CA GLY A 30 -3.41 0.97 -9.32
C GLY A 30 -3.14 -0.30 -8.53
N GLU A 31 -3.59 -0.38 -7.26
CA GLU A 31 -3.36 -1.54 -6.39
C GLU A 31 -4.31 -2.70 -6.73
N THR A 32 -3.93 -3.54 -7.71
CA THR A 32 -4.57 -4.85 -7.94
C THR A 32 -3.80 -5.96 -7.20
N PRO A 33 -4.40 -7.15 -6.97
CA PRO A 33 -3.69 -8.29 -6.38
C PRO A 33 -2.40 -8.63 -7.12
N GLU A 34 -2.42 -8.62 -8.45
CA GLU A 34 -1.29 -8.96 -9.33
C GLU A 34 -0.19 -7.90 -9.23
N VAL A 35 -0.56 -6.61 -9.34
CA VAL A 35 0.39 -5.49 -9.21
C VAL A 35 1.03 -5.52 -7.82
N ARG A 36 0.25 -5.82 -6.78
CA ARG A 36 0.77 -5.90 -5.42
C ARG A 36 1.81 -7.01 -5.25
N ILE A 37 1.50 -8.22 -5.73
CA ILE A 37 2.43 -9.37 -5.67
C ILE A 37 3.73 -9.05 -6.43
N GLN A 38 3.60 -8.54 -7.65
CA GLN A 38 4.75 -8.26 -8.50
C GLN A 38 5.62 -7.12 -7.95
N ALA A 39 5.00 -6.02 -7.51
CA ALA A 39 5.72 -4.88 -6.97
C ALA A 39 6.44 -5.20 -5.64
N LEU A 40 5.84 -6.04 -4.78
CA LEU A 40 6.50 -6.54 -3.58
C LEU A 40 7.73 -7.38 -3.92
N LYS A 41 7.61 -8.29 -4.89
CA LYS A 41 8.73 -9.11 -5.37
C LYS A 41 9.86 -8.24 -5.92
N ASP A 42 9.55 -7.25 -6.74
CA ASP A 42 10.55 -6.37 -7.35
C ASP A 42 11.19 -5.44 -6.32
N LEU A 43 10.43 -4.88 -5.37
CA LEU A 43 10.97 -4.05 -4.30
C LEU A 43 11.91 -4.86 -3.39
N ARG A 44 11.52 -6.10 -3.04
CA ARG A 44 12.38 -7.00 -2.26
C ARG A 44 13.69 -7.31 -2.98
N ARG A 45 13.64 -7.49 -4.30
CA ARG A 45 14.85 -7.71 -5.11
C ARG A 45 15.78 -6.51 -4.99
N LEU A 46 15.29 -5.28 -5.22
CA LEU A 46 16.10 -4.06 -5.12
C LEU A 46 16.73 -3.90 -3.73
N ILE A 47 15.96 -4.14 -2.66
CA ILE A 47 16.47 -4.07 -1.28
C ILE A 47 17.61 -5.08 -1.07
N ASN A 48 17.46 -6.32 -1.55
CA ASN A 48 18.47 -7.36 -1.38
C ASN A 48 19.74 -7.14 -2.25
N GLU A 49 19.66 -6.30 -3.28
CA GLU A 49 20.82 -5.91 -4.10
C GLU A 49 21.70 -4.86 -3.39
N GLU A 50 21.19 -4.17 -2.36
CA GLU A 50 21.95 -3.22 -1.54
C GLU A 50 22.58 -3.88 -0.31
N ALA A 51 23.92 -4.05 -0.34
CA ALA A 51 24.66 -4.84 0.65
C ALA A 51 24.47 -4.40 2.12
N ASP A 52 24.34 -3.09 2.35
CA ASP A 52 24.29 -2.49 3.69
C ASP A 52 22.88 -2.00 4.09
N PHE A 53 21.85 -2.37 3.33
CA PHE A 53 20.47 -1.97 3.63
C PHE A 53 19.62 -3.17 4.04
N ARG A 54 19.18 -3.18 5.30
CA ARG A 54 18.41 -4.29 5.89
C ARG A 54 17.16 -3.79 6.63
N PRO A 55 16.16 -3.26 5.90
CA PRO A 55 14.90 -2.82 6.50
C PRO A 55 14.02 -3.99 6.94
N LEU A 56 12.88 -3.68 7.56
CA LEU A 56 11.81 -4.66 7.75
C LEU A 56 11.30 -5.14 6.39
N MET A 57 11.16 -6.46 6.26
CA MET A 57 10.77 -7.12 5.01
C MET A 57 9.35 -7.66 5.06
N ASP A 58 8.49 -7.23 5.98
CA ASP A 58 7.08 -7.64 6.00
C ASP A 58 6.28 -6.97 4.89
N ASP A 59 5.35 -7.69 4.25
CA ASP A 59 4.50 -7.12 3.19
C ASP A 59 3.75 -5.87 3.67
N ALA A 60 3.21 -5.92 4.89
CA ALA A 60 2.47 -4.81 5.49
C ALA A 60 3.34 -3.57 5.75
N PHE A 61 4.67 -3.73 5.85
CA PHE A 61 5.61 -2.63 5.96
C PHE A 61 5.95 -2.07 4.57
N LEU A 62 6.37 -2.94 3.65
CA LEU A 62 6.80 -2.56 2.31
C LEU A 62 5.67 -1.92 1.46
N VAL A 63 4.44 -2.41 1.60
CA VAL A 63 3.27 -1.85 0.90
C VAL A 63 3.02 -0.38 1.24
N ARG A 64 3.46 0.10 2.41
CA ARG A 64 3.31 1.52 2.77
C ARG A 64 4.07 2.42 1.78
N PHE A 65 5.29 2.01 1.42
CA PHE A 65 6.13 2.73 0.46
C PHE A 65 5.59 2.62 -0.96
N LEU A 66 5.14 1.42 -1.35
CA LEU A 66 4.50 1.21 -2.65
C LEU A 66 3.25 2.08 -2.80
N ARG A 67 2.35 2.10 -1.81
CA ARG A 67 1.15 2.95 -1.83
C ARG A 67 1.49 4.43 -1.91
N ALA A 68 2.46 4.89 -1.13
CA ALA A 68 2.91 6.29 -1.16
C ALA A 68 3.41 6.73 -2.54
N LYS A 69 3.86 5.79 -3.37
CA LYS A 69 4.40 6.04 -4.72
C LYS A 69 3.53 5.43 -5.83
N LYS A 70 2.26 5.13 -5.54
CA LYS A 70 1.30 4.56 -6.51
C LYS A 70 1.86 3.34 -7.25
N TYR A 71 2.46 2.43 -6.49
CA TYR A 71 3.07 1.18 -6.97
C TYR A 71 4.21 1.36 -7.99
N ASN A 72 4.80 2.56 -8.10
CA ASN A 72 6.06 2.76 -8.80
C ASN A 72 7.22 2.24 -7.93
N VAL A 73 7.71 1.03 -8.25
CA VAL A 73 8.72 0.32 -7.46
C VAL A 73 10.01 1.12 -7.32
N GLN A 74 10.52 1.70 -8.41
CA GLN A 74 11.78 2.46 -8.36
C GLN A 74 11.66 3.69 -7.47
N LYS A 75 10.54 4.41 -7.54
CA LYS A 75 10.28 5.57 -6.66
C LYS A 75 9.99 5.18 -5.21
N ALA A 76 9.56 3.95 -4.96
CA ALA A 76 9.33 3.44 -3.61
C ALA A 76 10.64 3.01 -2.93
N PHE A 77 11.62 2.59 -3.73
CA PHE A 77 12.95 2.22 -3.27
C PHE A 77 13.86 3.44 -3.02
N ASN A 78 13.83 4.43 -3.93
CA ASN A 78 14.60 5.67 -3.83
C ASN A 78 14.02 6.68 -2.83
#